data_AF-A0A7C3HFE9-F1
#
_entry.id   AF-A0A7C3HFE9-F1
#
_cell.length_a   1.000
_cell.length_b   1.000
_cell.length_c   1.000
_cell.angle_alpha   90.00
_cell.angle_beta   90.00
_cell.angle_gamma   90.00
#
_symmetry.space_group_name_H-M   'P 1'
#
loop_
_entity.id
_entity.type
_entity.pdbx_description
1 polymer ?
#
loop_
_entity_poly.entity_id
_entity_poly.type
_entity_poly.pdbx_seq_one_letter_code
_entity_poly.pdbx_strand_id
1 'polypeptide(L)'
;AFVTEDENHLLLDADYSQIELRIMAHLSGDQRLRESFEHGEDVHTRTAALVFGIEPHEVTPEHRRKAKEVNFGIMYGMGAYGLARRLEINPDEAQQFITGYFASYPGVHEFILRTIQQAREQRYVTTLLNRRRHLPDILSSNQRVREFAERTAINTPIQGTAADLIKVAMIRIWREIKRRGLRTKMILQVHDELVFEVPKAELDEVKELVRREMEGAIQLDVPVKVEIGVGRNWLEAAH
;
A
#
# COMPACT_ATOMS: atom_id res chain seq x y z
N ALA A 1 -19.13 19.94 4.67
CA ALA A 1 -18.19 19.38 5.66
C ALA A 1 -18.72 18.02 6.11
N PHE A 2 -17.86 17.03 6.35
CA PHE A 2 -18.25 15.71 6.87
C PHE A 2 -18.16 15.71 8.39
N VAL A 3 -19.31 15.59 9.06
CA VAL A 3 -19.49 15.69 10.52
C VAL A 3 -20.37 14.54 11.03
N THR A 4 -20.36 14.30 12.33
CA THR A 4 -21.23 13.29 12.96
C THR A 4 -22.71 13.68 12.94
N GLU A 5 -23.59 12.69 13.05
CA GLU A 5 -25.06 12.88 13.12
C GLU A 5 -25.47 13.73 14.35
N ASP A 6 -24.84 13.52 15.50
CA ASP A 6 -25.08 14.29 16.73
C ASP A 6 -23.83 14.44 17.61
N GLU A 7 -23.97 15.13 18.75
CA GLU A 7 -22.89 15.35 19.72
C GLU A 7 -22.50 14.12 20.54
N ASN A 8 -23.29 13.04 20.51
CA ASN A 8 -22.99 11.78 21.20
C ASN A 8 -22.17 10.80 20.36
N HIS A 9 -21.91 11.14 19.10
CA HIS A 9 -21.09 10.36 18.19
C HIS A 9 -19.74 11.04 17.92
N LEU A 10 -18.79 10.24 17.46
CA LEU A 10 -17.50 10.64 16.93
C LEU A 10 -17.27 9.94 15.59
N LEU A 11 -16.47 10.54 14.73
CA LEU A 11 -15.89 9.84 13.60
C LEU A 11 -14.61 9.15 14.07
N LEU A 12 -14.49 7.87 13.74
CA LEU A 12 -13.27 7.10 13.87
C LEU A 12 -12.77 6.82 12.47
N ASP A 13 -11.54 7.24 12.21
CA ASP A 13 -10.82 6.97 10.99
C ASP A 13 -9.79 5.87 11.24
N ALA A 14 -9.68 4.90 10.33
CA ALA A 14 -8.75 3.79 10.44
C ALA A 14 -8.11 3.51 9.08
N ASP A 15 -6.80 3.77 8.98
CA ASP A 15 -6.02 3.67 7.75
C ASP A 15 -4.91 2.63 7.87
N TYR A 16 -4.68 1.85 6.81
CA TYR A 16 -3.54 0.94 6.80
C TYR A 16 -2.23 1.68 6.51
N SER A 17 -1.32 1.63 7.48
CA SER A 17 0.01 2.22 7.34
C SER A 17 0.85 1.48 6.29
N GLN A 18 0.96 2.07 5.10
CA GLN A 18 1.85 1.65 4.00
C GLN A 18 1.53 0.24 3.46
N ILE A 19 0.25 -0.10 3.32
CA ILE A 19 -0.17 -1.49 3.02
C ILE A 19 0.38 -2.03 1.71
N GLU A 20 0.47 -1.21 0.66
CA GLU A 20 0.97 -1.65 -0.64
C GLU A 20 2.46 -2.05 -0.57
N LEU A 21 3.27 -1.35 0.24
CA LEU A 21 4.67 -1.72 0.49
C LEU A 21 4.80 -3.00 1.32
N ARG A 22 3.93 -3.20 2.32
CA ARG A 22 3.89 -4.43 3.10
C ARG A 22 3.51 -5.64 2.24
N ILE A 23 2.56 -5.46 1.32
CA ILE A 23 2.20 -6.47 0.32
C ILE A 23 3.36 -6.72 -0.64
N MET A 24 4.07 -5.68 -1.09
CA MET A 24 5.28 -5.86 -1.89
C MET A 24 6.33 -6.69 -1.14
N ALA A 25 6.58 -6.40 0.14
CA ALA A 25 7.51 -7.16 0.98
C ALA A 25 7.12 -8.65 1.06
N HIS A 26 5.83 -8.94 1.24
CA HIS A 26 5.30 -10.29 1.27
C HIS A 26 5.43 -11.00 -0.10
N LEU A 27 4.94 -10.40 -1.19
CA LEU A 27 4.92 -11.04 -2.51
C LEU A 27 6.32 -11.22 -3.11
N SER A 28 7.23 -10.29 -2.79
CA SER A 28 8.62 -10.36 -3.23
C SER A 28 9.46 -11.31 -2.39
N GLY A 29 9.13 -11.47 -1.10
CA GLY A 29 9.97 -12.16 -0.15
C GLY A 29 11.30 -11.43 0.10
N ASP A 30 11.41 -10.15 -0.27
CA ASP A 30 12.65 -9.38 -0.12
C ASP A 30 13.00 -9.20 1.36
N GLN A 31 14.11 -9.81 1.77
CA GLN A 31 14.50 -9.90 3.17
C GLN A 31 14.72 -8.52 3.80
N ARG A 32 15.36 -7.59 3.08
CA ARG A 32 15.67 -6.25 3.60
C ARG A 32 14.43 -5.39 3.76
N LEU A 33 13.50 -5.49 2.80
CA LEU A 33 12.21 -4.80 2.89
C LEU A 33 11.36 -5.35 4.03
N ARG A 34 11.37 -6.67 4.25
CA ARG A 34 10.68 -7.31 5.38
C ARG A 34 11.25 -6.85 6.73
N GLU A 35 12.57 -6.89 6.89
CA GLU A 35 13.26 -6.43 8.10
C GLU A 35 12.95 -4.97 8.41
N SER A 36 12.81 -4.11 7.39
CA SER A 36 12.43 -2.71 7.59
C SER A 36 11.07 -2.60 8.28
N PHE A 37 10.10 -3.44 7.90
CA PHE A 37 8.78 -3.46 8.53
C PHE A 37 8.76 -4.12 9.91
N GLU A 38 9.56 -5.16 10.12
CA GLU A 38 9.69 -5.86 11.40
C GLU A 38 10.31 -4.95 12.48
N HIS A 39 11.28 -4.11 12.10
CA HIS A 39 11.93 -3.16 13.02
C HIS A 39 11.25 -1.78 13.08
N GLY A 40 10.15 -1.57 12.35
CA GLY A 40 9.45 -0.29 12.32
C GLY A 40 10.22 0.86 11.67
N GLU A 41 11.13 0.55 10.76
CA GLU A 41 11.89 1.54 10.00
C GLU A 41 11.02 2.27 8.96
N ASP A 42 11.32 3.53 8.71
CA ASP A 42 10.70 4.28 7.61
C ASP A 42 11.37 3.91 6.28
N VAL A 43 10.71 3.03 5.52
CA VAL A 43 11.15 2.56 4.20
C VAL A 43 11.38 3.72 3.22
N HIS A 44 10.60 4.79 3.30
CA HIS A 44 10.78 5.95 2.42
C HIS A 44 12.04 6.74 2.77
N THR A 45 12.31 6.94 4.06
CA THR A 45 13.55 7.58 4.53
C THR A 45 14.77 6.74 4.15
N ARG A 46 14.71 5.42 4.33
CA ARG A 46 15.79 4.51 3.92
C ARG A 46 16.03 4.54 2.42
N THR A 47 14.96 4.52 1.63
CA THR A 47 15.04 4.64 0.17
C THR A 47 15.58 6.01 -0.24
N ALA A 48 15.21 7.08 0.47
CA ALA A 48 15.75 8.42 0.21
C ALA A 48 17.25 8.47 0.44
N ALA A 49 17.74 7.96 1.58
CA ALA A 49 19.16 7.90 1.89
C ALA A 49 19.95 7.19 0.78
N LEU A 50 19.42 6.06 0.28
CA LEU A 50 20.02 5.31 -0.83
C LEU A 50 19.98 6.05 -2.17
N VAL A 51 18.84 6.65 -2.53
CA VAL A 51 18.65 7.36 -3.80
C VAL A 51 19.51 8.62 -3.86
N PHE A 52 19.55 9.39 -2.78
CA PHE A 52 20.30 10.65 -2.73
C PHE A 52 21.76 10.48 -2.30
N GLY A 53 22.18 9.26 -1.91
CA GLY A 53 23.55 8.99 -1.46
C GLY A 53 23.93 9.76 -0.18
N ILE A 54 22.96 9.93 0.74
CA ILE A 54 23.11 10.68 2.00
C ILE A 54 22.83 9.78 3.19
N GLU A 55 23.26 10.19 4.38
CA GLU A 55 22.94 9.44 5.60
C GLU A 55 21.45 9.58 5.98
N PRO A 56 20.83 8.57 6.63
CA PRO A 56 19.42 8.62 7.00
C PRO A 56 18.99 9.86 7.82
N HIS A 57 19.90 10.39 8.64
CA HIS A 57 19.64 11.59 9.45
C HIS A 57 19.72 12.90 8.65
N GLU A 58 20.27 12.87 7.44
CA GLU A 58 20.35 14.01 6.51
C GLU A 58 19.13 14.06 5.56
N VAL A 59 18.25 13.06 5.63
CA VAL A 59 17.03 13.00 4.82
C VAL A 59 16.06 14.09 5.26
N THR A 60 15.85 15.06 4.37
CA THR A 60 14.85 16.12 4.56
C THR A 60 13.43 15.61 4.24
N PRO A 61 12.37 16.29 4.69
CA PRO A 61 10.98 15.97 4.28
C PRO A 61 10.79 15.97 2.76
N GLU A 62 11.51 16.83 2.04
CA GLU A 62 11.45 16.89 0.58
C GLU A 62 12.16 15.69 -0.07
N HIS A 63 13.33 15.28 0.45
CA HIS A 63 13.99 14.04 0.02
C HIS A 63 13.07 12.83 0.24
N ARG A 64 12.42 12.75 1.40
CA ARG A 64 11.47 11.69 1.72
C ARG A 64 10.26 11.71 0.77
N ARG A 65 9.70 12.88 0.47
CA ARG A 65 8.57 13.04 -0.47
C ARG A 65 8.94 12.56 -1.86
N LYS A 66 10.10 12.98 -2.39
CA LYS A 66 10.60 12.51 -3.69
C LYS A 66 10.85 11.00 -3.67
N ALA A 67 11.50 10.47 -2.64
CA ALA A 67 11.77 9.05 -2.50
C ALA A 67 10.48 8.22 -2.40
N LYS A 68 9.41 8.74 -1.79
CA LYS A 68 8.08 8.11 -1.83
C LYS A 68 7.60 7.94 -3.27
N GLU A 69 7.68 8.99 -4.08
CA GLU A 69 7.30 8.92 -5.50
C GLU A 69 8.19 7.96 -6.30
N VAL A 70 9.50 7.95 -6.03
CA VAL A 70 10.44 6.99 -6.62
C VAL A 70 10.07 5.56 -6.25
N ASN A 71 9.89 5.28 -4.96
CA ASN A 71 9.63 3.95 -4.44
C ASN A 71 8.35 3.38 -5.07
N PHE A 72 7.25 4.14 -5.08
CA PHE A 72 6.03 3.74 -5.76
C PHE A 72 6.20 3.62 -7.28
N GLY A 73 6.93 4.54 -7.91
CA GLY A 73 7.21 4.45 -9.34
C GLY A 73 7.92 3.16 -9.72
N ILE A 74 9.04 2.87 -9.07
CA ILE A 74 9.86 1.68 -9.35
C ILE A 74 9.10 0.40 -9.03
N MET A 75 8.41 0.33 -7.88
CA MET A 75 7.56 -0.81 -7.52
C MET A 75 6.46 -1.09 -8.54
N TYR A 76 5.99 -0.08 -9.28
CA TYR A 76 4.99 -0.22 -10.33
C TYR A 76 5.58 -0.31 -11.74
N GLY A 77 6.87 -0.60 -11.87
CA GLY A 77 7.53 -0.83 -13.15
C GLY A 77 7.75 0.44 -13.96
N MET A 78 7.90 1.59 -13.30
CA MET A 78 8.33 2.82 -13.97
C MET A 78 9.76 2.66 -14.47
N GLY A 79 9.97 2.81 -15.78
CA GLY A 79 11.31 2.83 -16.38
C GLY A 79 12.03 4.17 -16.18
N ALA A 80 13.32 4.21 -16.50
CA ALA A 80 14.20 5.37 -16.28
C ALA A 80 13.67 6.67 -16.88
N TYR A 81 13.10 6.64 -18.09
CA TYR A 81 12.53 7.84 -18.72
C TYR A 81 11.32 8.40 -17.95
N GLY A 82 10.45 7.51 -17.44
CA GLY A 82 9.30 7.91 -16.63
C GLY A 82 9.74 8.52 -15.30
N LEU A 83 10.75 7.92 -14.67
CA LEU A 83 11.32 8.38 -13.41
C LEU A 83 12.04 9.72 -13.59
N ALA A 84 12.85 9.86 -14.64
CA ALA A 84 13.57 11.09 -14.98
C ALA A 84 12.62 12.27 -15.16
N ARG A 85 11.52 12.08 -15.88
CA ARG A 85 10.48 13.11 -16.05
C ARG A 85 9.82 13.51 -14.74
N ARG A 86 9.63 12.56 -13.82
CA ARG A 86 8.93 12.79 -12.55
C ARG A 86 9.82 13.49 -11.52
N LEU A 87 11.11 13.18 -11.54
CA LEU A 87 12.11 13.79 -10.65
C LEU A 87 12.77 15.04 -11.23
N GLU A 88 12.52 15.36 -12.51
CA GLU A 88 13.15 16.44 -13.25
C GLU A 88 14.69 16.28 -13.32
N ILE A 89 15.16 15.05 -13.57
CA ILE A 89 16.59 14.68 -13.67
C ILE A 89 16.92 14.07 -15.04
N ASN A 90 18.20 13.80 -15.30
CA ASN A 90 18.63 13.12 -16.52
C ASN A 90 18.24 11.62 -16.51
N PRO A 91 17.81 11.04 -17.64
CA PRO A 91 17.59 9.60 -17.78
C PRO A 91 18.70 8.68 -17.24
N ASP A 92 19.97 9.06 -17.40
CA ASP A 92 21.10 8.25 -16.91
C ASP A 92 21.14 8.19 -15.37
N GLU A 93 20.87 9.32 -14.72
CA GLU A 93 20.76 9.42 -13.26
C GLU A 93 19.57 8.62 -12.74
N ALA A 94 18.42 8.72 -13.42
CA ALA A 94 17.25 7.92 -13.09
C ALA A 94 17.52 6.40 -13.23
N GLN A 95 18.30 5.99 -14.24
CA GLN A 95 18.70 4.60 -14.41
C GLN A 95 19.64 4.14 -13.28
N GLN A 96 20.54 5.01 -12.81
CA GLN A 96 21.37 4.73 -11.64
C GLN A 96 20.52 4.53 -10.38
N PHE A 97 19.50 5.36 -10.16
CA PHE A 97 18.57 5.20 -9.04
C PHE A 97 17.80 3.88 -9.09
N ILE A 98 17.27 3.50 -10.27
CA ILE A 98 16.60 2.21 -10.45
C ILE A 98 17.55 1.05 -10.15
N THR A 99 18.80 1.15 -10.63
CA THR A 99 19.82 0.12 -10.43
C THR A 99 20.19 -0.01 -8.94
N GLY A 100 20.44 1.11 -8.26
CA GLY A 100 20.75 1.14 -6.83
C GLY A 100 19.58 0.65 -5.96
N TYR A 101 18.34 0.96 -6.36
CA TYR A 101 17.14 0.46 -5.70
C TYR A 101 17.05 -1.06 -5.80
N PHE A 102 17.17 -1.64 -7.00
CA PHE A 102 17.10 -3.10 -7.16
C PHE A 102 18.32 -3.83 -6.61
N ALA A 103 19.48 -3.19 -6.53
CA ALA A 103 20.61 -3.73 -5.78
C ALA A 103 20.34 -3.77 -4.26
N SER A 104 19.56 -2.82 -3.75
CA SER A 104 19.17 -2.76 -2.34
C SER A 104 18.03 -3.72 -2.00
N TYR A 105 17.11 -3.95 -2.93
CA TYR A 105 15.93 -4.80 -2.79
C TYR A 105 15.85 -5.82 -3.95
N PRO A 106 16.77 -6.81 -4.00
CA PRO A 106 16.85 -7.76 -5.10
C PRO A 106 15.59 -8.61 -5.26
N GLY A 107 14.92 -8.98 -4.16
CA GLY A 107 13.69 -9.77 -4.21
C GLY A 107 12.54 -9.03 -4.89
N VAL A 108 12.50 -7.69 -4.77
CA VAL A 108 11.52 -6.85 -5.49
C VAL A 108 11.74 -6.93 -7.00
N HIS A 109 13.01 -6.89 -7.45
CA HIS A 109 13.34 -7.01 -8.86
C HIS A 109 12.96 -8.40 -9.41
N GLU A 110 13.30 -9.46 -8.69
CA GLU A 110 12.94 -10.83 -9.05
C GLU A 110 11.42 -11.03 -9.14
N PHE A 111 10.67 -10.45 -8.20
CA PHE A 111 9.21 -10.47 -8.23
C PHE A 111 8.64 -9.81 -9.47
N ILE A 112 9.15 -8.63 -9.84
CA ILE A 112 8.71 -7.91 -11.04
C ILE A 112 8.93 -8.77 -12.30
N LEU A 113 10.15 -9.30 -12.46
CA LEU A 113 10.51 -10.13 -13.62
C LEU A 113 9.65 -11.41 -13.68
N ARG A 114 9.49 -12.11 -12.55
CA ARG A 114 8.65 -13.31 -12.43
C ARG A 114 7.20 -13.02 -12.76
N THR A 115 6.64 -11.91 -12.26
CA THR A 115 5.24 -11.54 -12.49
C THR A 115 4.97 -11.20 -13.95
N ILE A 116 5.88 -10.48 -14.62
CA ILE A 116 5.78 -10.24 -16.06
C ILE A 116 5.83 -11.55 -16.84
N GLN A 117 6.76 -12.44 -16.50
CA GLN A 117 6.90 -13.73 -17.18
C GLN A 117 5.65 -14.59 -17.02
N GLN A 118 5.11 -14.69 -15.79
CA GLN A 118 3.85 -15.37 -15.52
C GLN A 118 2.69 -14.76 -16.33
N ALA A 119 2.60 -13.43 -16.39
CA ALA A 119 1.57 -12.75 -17.16
C ALA A 119 1.67 -13.06 -18.66
N ARG A 120 2.89 -13.16 -19.20
CA ARG A 120 3.13 -13.53 -20.62
C ARG A 120 2.69 -14.96 -20.92
N GLU A 121 2.96 -15.90 -20.02
CA GLU A 121 2.59 -17.31 -20.15
C GLU A 121 1.09 -17.54 -19.99
N GLN A 122 0.50 -16.96 -18.94
CA GLN A 122 -0.87 -17.25 -18.52
C GLN A 122 -1.90 -16.26 -19.08
N ARG A 123 -1.47 -15.08 -19.54
CA ARG A 123 -2.31 -13.96 -19.98
C ARG A 123 -3.19 -13.36 -18.88
N TYR A 124 -2.87 -13.63 -17.62
CA TYR A 124 -3.48 -12.98 -16.46
C TYR A 124 -2.49 -12.97 -15.29
N VAL A 125 -2.80 -12.16 -14.28
CA VAL A 125 -2.17 -12.17 -12.96
C VAL A 125 -3.25 -12.33 -11.89
N THR A 126 -2.84 -12.72 -10.68
CA THR A 126 -3.75 -12.94 -9.55
C THR A 126 -3.35 -12.16 -8.31
N THR A 127 -4.32 -11.82 -7.48
CA THR A 127 -4.10 -11.36 -6.10
C THR A 127 -3.84 -12.55 -5.17
N LEU A 128 -3.49 -12.29 -3.92
CA LEU A 128 -3.29 -13.31 -2.89
C LEU A 128 -4.54 -14.16 -2.63
N LEU A 129 -5.74 -13.60 -2.81
CA LEU A 129 -7.01 -14.32 -2.71
C LEU A 129 -7.54 -14.81 -4.08
N ASN A 130 -6.64 -15.00 -5.05
CA ASN A 130 -6.92 -15.57 -6.38
C ASN A 130 -7.86 -14.75 -7.28
N ARG A 131 -8.10 -13.47 -7.00
CA ARG A 131 -8.82 -12.58 -7.93
C ARG A 131 -7.95 -12.38 -9.17
N ARG A 132 -8.51 -12.58 -10.37
CA ARG A 132 -7.77 -12.54 -11.63
C ARG A 132 -7.98 -11.22 -12.38
N ARG A 133 -6.93 -10.77 -13.08
CA ARG A 133 -7.02 -9.74 -14.13
C ARG A 133 -6.37 -10.26 -15.41
N HIS A 134 -7.16 -10.36 -16.47
CA HIS A 134 -6.66 -10.74 -17.80
C HIS A 134 -5.90 -9.59 -18.46
N LEU A 135 -4.82 -9.95 -19.16
CA LEU A 135 -3.88 -9.04 -19.81
C LEU A 135 -3.63 -9.52 -21.26
N PRO A 136 -4.63 -9.38 -22.16
CA PRO A 136 -4.48 -9.82 -23.56
C PRO A 136 -3.33 -9.12 -24.28
N ASP A 137 -3.05 -7.87 -23.90
CA ASP A 137 -2.05 -6.99 -24.48
C ASP A 137 -0.61 -7.25 -24.03
N ILE A 138 -0.38 -8.19 -23.10
CA ILE A 138 0.96 -8.50 -22.56
C ILE A 138 1.94 -9.02 -23.62
N LEU A 139 1.45 -9.53 -24.76
CA LEU A 139 2.26 -9.93 -25.91
C LEU A 139 2.07 -9.02 -27.13
N SER A 140 1.53 -7.81 -26.94
CA SER A 140 1.34 -6.86 -28.04
C SER A 140 2.66 -6.54 -28.72
N SER A 141 2.68 -6.49 -30.06
CA SER A 141 3.86 -6.03 -30.83
C SER A 141 4.12 -4.54 -30.62
N ASN A 142 3.08 -3.76 -30.32
CA ASN A 142 3.21 -2.35 -29.98
C ASN A 142 3.84 -2.19 -28.60
N GLN A 143 5.05 -1.61 -28.57
CA GLN A 143 5.84 -1.45 -27.35
C GLN A 143 5.09 -0.70 -26.24
N ARG A 144 4.42 0.42 -26.55
CA ARG A 144 3.72 1.22 -25.52
C ARG A 144 2.56 0.46 -24.89
N VAL A 145 1.83 -0.31 -25.71
CA VAL A 145 0.71 -1.15 -25.26
C VAL A 145 1.22 -2.28 -24.36
N ARG A 146 2.29 -2.96 -24.79
CA ARG A 146 2.93 -4.02 -24.01
C ARG A 146 3.48 -3.53 -22.68
N GLU A 147 4.22 -2.42 -22.67
CA GLU A 147 4.76 -1.82 -21.44
C GLU A 147 3.65 -1.41 -20.45
N PHE A 148 2.52 -0.93 -20.95
CA PHE A 148 1.36 -0.64 -20.11
C PHE A 148 0.78 -1.92 -19.49
N ALA A 149 0.65 -2.99 -20.28
CA ALA A 149 0.22 -4.29 -19.78
C ALA A 149 1.20 -4.88 -18.75
N GLU A 150 2.52 -4.70 -18.93
CA GLU A 150 3.55 -5.14 -17.97
C GLU A 150 3.44 -4.37 -16.64
N ARG A 151 3.34 -3.03 -16.68
CA ARG A 151 3.08 -2.23 -15.45
C ARG A 151 1.80 -2.65 -14.76
N THR A 152 0.76 -2.93 -15.54
CA THR A 152 -0.52 -3.42 -15.03
C THR A 152 -0.36 -4.80 -14.37
N ALA A 153 0.47 -5.68 -14.95
CA ALA A 153 0.77 -7.01 -14.42
C ALA A 153 1.44 -6.92 -13.05
N ILE A 154 2.38 -6.00 -12.87
CA ILE A 154 3.10 -5.79 -11.60
C ILE A 154 2.18 -5.18 -10.54
N ASN A 155 1.43 -4.14 -10.90
CA ASN A 155 0.61 -3.37 -9.96
C ASN A 155 -0.61 -4.15 -9.47
N THR A 156 -1.21 -5.00 -10.32
CA THR A 156 -2.48 -5.68 -9.99
C THR A 156 -2.40 -6.62 -8.79
N PRO A 157 -1.39 -7.51 -8.66
CA PRO A 157 -1.23 -8.34 -7.46
C PRO A 157 -1.11 -7.52 -6.18
N ILE A 158 -0.47 -6.34 -6.24
CA ILE A 158 -0.26 -5.48 -5.08
C ILE A 158 -1.57 -4.78 -4.69
N GLN A 159 -2.11 -3.95 -5.58
CA GLN A 159 -3.32 -3.16 -5.30
C GLN A 159 -4.56 -4.05 -5.13
N GLY A 160 -4.65 -5.11 -5.92
CA GLY A 160 -5.75 -6.05 -5.82
C GLY A 160 -5.72 -6.81 -4.50
N THR A 161 -4.53 -7.15 -3.98
CA THR A 161 -4.41 -7.77 -2.66
C THR A 161 -4.75 -6.77 -1.55
N ALA A 162 -4.37 -5.49 -1.66
CA ALA A 162 -4.79 -4.45 -0.71
C ALA A 162 -6.32 -4.31 -0.70
N ALA A 163 -6.95 -4.30 -1.88
CA ALA A 163 -8.39 -4.27 -2.03
C ALA A 163 -9.08 -5.55 -1.48
N ASP A 164 -8.44 -6.71 -1.59
CA ASP A 164 -8.94 -7.95 -0.99
C ASP A 164 -8.84 -7.90 0.54
N LEU A 165 -7.73 -7.40 1.07
CA LEU A 165 -7.46 -7.27 2.49
C LEU A 165 -8.50 -6.37 3.18
N ILE A 166 -8.74 -5.17 2.64
CA ILE A 166 -9.73 -4.26 3.22
C ILE A 166 -11.14 -4.83 3.14
N LYS A 167 -11.51 -5.53 2.06
CA LYS A 167 -12.82 -6.18 1.94
C LYS A 167 -13.01 -7.29 2.98
N VAL A 168 -11.98 -8.09 3.25
CA VAL A 168 -12.03 -9.09 4.33
C VAL A 168 -12.20 -8.41 5.68
N ALA A 169 -11.42 -7.35 5.96
CA ALA A 169 -11.55 -6.57 7.18
C ALA A 169 -12.97 -6.01 7.36
N MET A 170 -13.54 -5.41 6.32
CA MET A 170 -14.89 -4.85 6.35
C MET A 170 -15.93 -5.90 6.74
N ILE A 171 -15.87 -7.09 6.13
CA ILE A 171 -16.79 -8.19 6.43
C ILE A 171 -16.65 -8.67 7.87
N ARG A 172 -15.41 -8.79 8.38
CA ARG A 172 -15.15 -9.22 9.76
C ARG A 172 -15.63 -8.20 10.78
N ILE A 173 -15.30 -6.93 10.58
CA ILE A 173 -15.74 -5.81 11.43
C ILE A 173 -17.26 -5.75 11.48
N TRP A 174 -17.93 -5.82 10.32
CA TRP A 174 -19.39 -5.79 10.25
C TRP A 174 -20.03 -6.95 11.03
N ARG A 175 -19.47 -8.17 10.90
CA ARG A 175 -19.94 -9.34 11.67
C ARG A 175 -19.78 -9.13 13.17
N GLU A 176 -18.64 -8.60 13.61
CA GLU A 176 -18.38 -8.36 15.03
C GLU A 176 -19.28 -7.26 15.62
N ILE A 177 -19.50 -6.15 14.89
CA ILE A 177 -20.46 -5.11 15.26
C ILE A 177 -21.85 -5.72 15.46
N LYS A 178 -22.32 -6.55 14.51
CA LYS A 178 -23.63 -7.21 14.62
C LYS A 178 -23.70 -8.21 15.77
N ARG A 179 -22.66 -9.03 15.95
CA ARG A 179 -22.60 -10.06 17.00
C ARG A 179 -22.65 -9.43 18.40
N ARG A 180 -22.02 -8.28 18.58
CA ARG A 180 -21.95 -7.54 19.85
C ARG A 180 -23.13 -6.60 20.08
N GLY A 181 -23.98 -6.40 19.06
CA GLY A 181 -25.11 -5.48 19.14
C GLY A 181 -24.70 -4.00 19.23
N LEU A 182 -23.52 -3.65 18.73
CA LEU A 182 -23.01 -2.28 18.72
C LEU A 182 -23.85 -1.39 17.78
N ARG A 183 -24.03 -0.12 18.15
CA ARG A 183 -24.72 0.88 17.33
C ARG A 183 -23.82 1.56 16.32
N THR A 184 -22.50 1.39 16.47
CA THR A 184 -21.47 1.84 15.52
C THR A 184 -21.79 1.46 14.07
N LYS A 185 -21.54 2.38 13.14
CA LYS A 185 -21.76 2.20 11.70
C LYS A 185 -20.46 2.44 10.94
N MET A 186 -20.11 1.52 10.04
CA MET A 186 -19.12 1.78 9.00
C MET A 186 -19.79 2.61 7.90
N ILE A 187 -19.27 3.81 7.64
CA ILE A 187 -19.93 4.80 6.78
C ILE A 187 -19.25 4.91 5.41
N LEU A 188 -17.92 4.84 5.35
CA LEU A 188 -17.16 4.99 4.12
C LEU A 188 -15.98 4.02 4.06
N GLN A 189 -15.58 3.69 2.85
CA GLN A 189 -14.30 3.08 2.53
C GLN A 189 -13.64 3.92 1.44
N VAL A 190 -12.40 4.35 1.67
CA VAL A 190 -11.64 5.20 0.76
C VAL A 190 -10.25 4.61 0.61
N HIS A 191 -9.98 3.94 -0.51
CA HIS A 191 -8.70 3.25 -0.73
C HIS A 191 -8.35 2.24 0.39
N ASP A 192 -7.39 2.54 1.25
CA ASP A 192 -6.93 1.76 2.41
C ASP A 192 -7.54 2.19 3.74
N GLU A 193 -8.43 3.18 3.72
CA GLU A 193 -9.08 3.81 4.87
C GLU A 193 -10.52 3.31 5.07
N LEU A 194 -10.91 3.11 6.33
CA LEU A 194 -12.28 2.87 6.77
C LEU A 194 -12.73 3.92 7.77
N VAL A 195 -13.85 4.58 7.47
CA VAL A 195 -14.44 5.60 8.36
C VAL A 195 -15.68 5.04 9.03
N PHE A 196 -15.80 5.29 10.33
CA PHE A 196 -16.89 4.86 11.17
C PHE A 196 -17.53 6.05 11.89
N GLU A 197 -18.84 5.95 12.08
CA GLU A 197 -19.56 6.76 13.06
C GLU A 197 -19.77 5.92 14.32
N VAL A 198 -19.26 6.41 15.45
CA VAL A 198 -19.12 5.64 16.68
C VAL A 198 -19.77 6.40 17.84
N PRO A 199 -20.76 5.81 18.55
CA PRO A 199 -21.24 6.38 19.80
C PRO A 199 -20.08 6.49 20.79
N LYS A 200 -19.97 7.62 21.50
CA LYS A 200 -18.88 7.85 22.47
C LYS A 200 -18.71 6.72 23.50
N ALA A 201 -19.82 6.10 23.90
CA ALA A 201 -19.83 4.98 24.85
C ALA A 201 -19.23 3.67 24.29
N GLU A 202 -19.13 3.52 22.96
CA GLU A 202 -18.60 2.33 22.28
C GLU A 202 -17.14 2.54 21.81
N LEU A 203 -16.59 3.74 21.97
CA LEU A 203 -15.35 4.16 21.30
C LEU A 203 -14.17 3.21 21.55
N ASP A 204 -13.84 2.95 22.81
CA ASP A 204 -12.65 2.15 23.15
C ASP A 204 -12.79 0.71 22.65
N GLU A 205 -13.99 0.12 22.78
CA GLU A 205 -14.27 -1.22 22.28
C GLU A 205 -14.15 -1.30 20.75
N VAL A 206 -14.68 -0.30 20.04
CA VAL A 206 -14.66 -0.23 18.58
C VAL A 206 -13.24 0.00 18.07
N LYS A 207 -12.42 0.83 18.73
CA LYS A 207 -11.02 1.04 18.36
C LYS A 207 -10.24 -0.28 18.39
N GLU A 208 -10.37 -1.04 19.46
CA GLU A 208 -9.68 -2.35 19.58
C GLU A 208 -10.23 -3.38 18.60
N LEU A 209 -11.55 -3.40 18.37
CA LEU A 209 -12.19 -4.27 17.38
C LEU A 209 -11.68 -3.96 15.97
N VAL A 210 -11.75 -2.70 15.55
CA VAL A 210 -11.35 -2.27 14.20
C VAL A 210 -9.88 -2.59 13.96
N ARG A 211 -8.99 -2.21 14.90
CA ARG A 211 -7.56 -2.52 14.80
C ARG A 211 -7.31 -4.02 14.61
N ARG A 212 -7.87 -4.85 15.50
CA ARG A 212 -7.67 -6.31 15.45
C ARG A 212 -8.16 -6.90 14.14
N GLU A 213 -9.37 -6.55 13.70
CA GLU A 213 -9.96 -7.14 12.50
C GLU A 213 -9.28 -6.67 11.20
N MET A 214 -8.77 -5.45 11.17
CA MET A 214 -7.99 -4.92 10.05
C MET A 214 -6.59 -5.55 10.00
N GLU A 215 -5.82 -5.48 11.09
CA GLU A 215 -4.46 -6.02 11.14
C GLU A 215 -4.43 -7.56 10.95
N GLY A 216 -5.49 -8.25 11.39
CA GLY A 216 -5.65 -9.69 11.25
C GLY A 216 -6.39 -10.15 9.99
N ALA A 217 -6.75 -9.24 9.06
CA ALA A 217 -7.63 -9.55 7.93
C ALA A 217 -7.06 -10.63 7.00
N ILE A 218 -5.78 -10.49 6.65
CA ILE A 218 -5.02 -11.46 5.85
C ILE A 218 -3.62 -11.56 6.48
N GLN A 219 -3.14 -12.79 6.66
CA GLN A 219 -1.79 -13.02 7.17
C GLN A 219 -0.76 -12.72 6.08
N LEU A 220 0.13 -11.77 6.37
CA LEU A 220 1.31 -11.46 5.55
C LEU A 220 2.58 -11.88 6.31
N ASP A 221 3.69 -11.95 5.60
CA ASP A 221 5.02 -12.25 6.17
C ASP A 221 5.66 -11.06 6.92
N VAL A 222 4.96 -9.93 6.97
CA VAL A 222 5.32 -8.71 7.70
C VAL A 222 4.12 -8.24 8.52
N PRO A 223 4.32 -7.56 9.66
CA PRO A 223 3.21 -7.07 10.45
C PRO A 223 2.35 -6.09 9.63
N VAL A 224 1.03 -6.19 9.72
CA VAL A 224 0.10 -5.17 9.22
C VAL A 224 -0.17 -4.19 10.37
N LYS A 225 -0.15 -2.89 10.09
CA LYS A 225 -0.37 -1.84 11.09
C LYS A 225 -1.49 -0.92 10.65
N VAL A 226 -2.37 -0.57 11.58
CA VAL A 226 -3.45 0.41 11.37
C VAL A 226 -3.23 1.63 12.25
N GLU A 227 -3.36 2.80 11.64
CA GLU A 227 -3.36 4.09 12.33
C GLU A 227 -4.82 4.51 12.53
N ILE A 228 -5.16 4.92 13.75
CA ILE A 228 -6.54 5.25 14.13
C ILE A 228 -6.59 6.67 14.69
N GLY A 229 -7.32 7.53 14.01
CA GLY A 229 -7.67 8.87 14.49
C GLY A 229 -9.16 8.97 14.86
N VAL A 230 -9.48 9.96 15.70
CA VAL A 230 -10.85 10.16 16.21
C VAL A 230 -11.14 11.65 16.30
N GLY A 231 -12.28 12.08 15.76
CA GLY A 231 -12.64 13.49 15.70
C GLY A 231 -14.14 13.72 15.63
N ARG A 232 -14.56 14.99 15.74
CA ARG A 232 -15.97 15.39 15.56
C ARG A 232 -16.32 15.57 14.09
N ASN A 233 -15.31 15.73 13.26
CA ASN A 233 -15.39 15.82 11.82
C ASN A 233 -14.23 15.02 11.22
N TRP A 234 -14.31 14.76 9.92
CA TRP A 234 -13.34 13.88 9.27
C TRP A 234 -11.93 14.48 9.25
N LEU A 235 -11.79 15.81 9.18
CA LEU A 235 -10.48 16.48 9.23
C LEU A 235 -9.79 16.28 10.59
N GLU A 236 -10.52 16.32 11.70
CA GLU A 236 -10.01 16.02 13.04
C GLU A 236 -9.71 14.53 13.25
N ALA A 237 -10.40 13.65 12.51
CA ALA A 237 -10.16 12.22 12.57
C ALA A 237 -8.97 11.78 11.70
N ALA A 238 -8.73 12.45 10.57
CA ALA A 238 -7.64 12.17 9.63
C ALA A 238 -6.30 12.73 10.16
N HIS A 239 -5.60 11.97 10.99
CA HIS A 239 -4.31 12.33 11.58
C HIS A 239 -3.32 11.17 11.61
#